data_AF-A0A0D8I9H6-F1
#
_entry.id   AF-A0A0D8I9H6-F1
#
_cell.length_a   1.000
_cell.length_b   1.000
_cell.length_c   1.000
_cell.angle_alpha   90.00
_cell.angle_beta   90.00
_cell.angle_gamma   90.00
#
_symmetry.space_group_name_H-M   'P 1'
#
loop_
_entity.id
_entity.type
_entity.pdbx_description
1 polymer ?
#
loop_
_entity_poly.entity_id
_entity_poly.type
_entity_poly.pdbx_seq_one_letter_code
_entity_poly.pdbx_strand_id
1 'polypeptide(L)'
;MKRLSFLFIMMFIISTIFTIFVLDSQVFAEIISNPPPILNASTISSTGIKLNWTYKSSNETGFKIERKVSGGNYSQIDRVDANTKSYTDTGLTADTTYIYRIRAYNDTEDSVYSNEVTETTEGRPAAPTNLTITSSTNTSVNLAWTDKSNNETGFKIERKVSGGSYVQIDMVGANKTTYKDTDIDSGERYAYRIRAYNSAGNSDYSNEATVTTEGKPAAPTNLTVISSTGNSVTLSWKDQSRNETGFKIERKVSGENYKEINSVRTNTTTYEDKTISSGNKYTYRVRAYNAVGESDYSNEVVVIPGSTPGPPTDLQVISFSGNSVTLSWRDQSRSETGFKIERKVPGGSYTQINTVDANVTTYKDTGLVSGKTYIYRVRAYNSAGNSYFTNEVTVISGNIPDAPTNLTVTIASATEVNLTWMDKSDNETGFVIERKTLGDSFNEIATVGTNVTNYKNSGLAANTTYIYRIKAYGSGGSSSYSNEVSITLSDEMVAKSLSKTQGIEMNFLVGQTVYYSNNQLKIMDTAPIVIESRTLLPIKYIVEAMDATVAWNDKEKKATIYFKEKTIELWMNNNTAKVNGVSTLIDPSNTNVKPITLPPGRIMLPLRFVTENMGALVNWNPKSQEIIIIYPAE
;
A
#
# COMPACT_ATOMS: atom_id res chain seq x y z
N MET A 1 -0.29 19.24 -147.11
CA MET A 1 -1.03 19.95 -148.18
C MET A 1 -2.18 19.03 -148.68
N LYS A 2 -2.88 19.32 -149.79
CA LYS A 2 -4.19 18.72 -150.12
C LYS A 2 -4.16 17.37 -150.90
N ARG A 3 -5.06 16.44 -150.53
CA ARG A 3 -5.92 15.52 -151.36
C ARG A 3 -5.37 14.26 -152.12
N LEU A 4 -6.14 13.15 -151.96
CA LEU A 4 -6.47 12.03 -152.90
C LEU A 4 -5.37 10.99 -153.28
N SER A 5 -5.61 9.69 -153.61
CA SER A 5 -6.82 8.79 -153.67
C SER A 5 -6.47 7.27 -153.75
N PHE A 6 -7.43 6.33 -153.51
CA PHE A 6 -7.49 4.86 -153.89
C PHE A 6 -6.63 3.78 -153.12
N LEU A 7 -6.85 2.42 -153.18
CA LEU A 7 -8.05 1.52 -153.17
C LEU A 7 -7.74 -0.04 -153.09
N PHE A 8 -8.60 -0.86 -152.43
CA PHE A 8 -9.01 -2.31 -152.69
C PHE A 8 -8.19 -3.62 -152.32
N ILE A 9 -8.94 -4.68 -151.85
CA ILE A 9 -8.73 -6.18 -151.92
C ILE A 9 -7.70 -6.85 -150.92
N MET A 10 -7.58 -8.18 -150.63
CA MET A 10 -8.39 -9.32 -150.03
C MET A 10 -7.45 -10.60 -149.90
N MET A 11 -7.67 -11.85 -149.38
CA MET A 11 -8.74 -12.70 -148.73
C MET A 11 -8.17 -14.06 -148.12
N PHE A 12 -8.84 -14.71 -147.13
CA PHE A 12 -8.88 -16.21 -146.79
C PHE A 12 -7.57 -16.97 -146.33
N ILE A 13 -7.50 -18.18 -145.69
CA ILE A 13 -8.38 -19.06 -144.83
C ILE A 13 -7.54 -20.12 -144.00
N ILE A 14 -8.16 -21.08 -143.27
CA ILE A 14 -7.71 -21.99 -142.15
C ILE A 14 -6.92 -23.31 -142.49
N SER A 15 -6.00 -23.76 -141.58
CA SER A 15 -5.57 -25.16 -141.22
C SER A 15 -4.63 -25.12 -139.95
N THR A 16 -4.15 -26.13 -139.18
CA THR A 16 -4.17 -27.64 -139.08
C THR A 16 -4.12 -28.11 -137.57
N ILE A 17 -3.64 -29.34 -137.21
CA ILE A 17 -3.72 -30.00 -135.85
C ILE A 17 -2.45 -30.83 -135.45
N PHE A 18 -2.20 -31.04 -134.12
CA PHE A 18 -1.24 -31.96 -133.40
C PHE A 18 0.26 -31.52 -133.24
N THR A 19 1.13 -32.01 -132.31
CA THR A 19 1.11 -33.16 -131.32
C THR A 19 2.05 -32.98 -130.07
N ILE A 20 1.73 -33.63 -128.92
CA ILE A 20 2.54 -34.31 -127.83
C ILE A 20 3.91 -33.78 -127.27
N PHE A 21 4.03 -33.79 -125.91
CA PHE A 21 5.20 -33.88 -124.96
C PHE A 21 6.62 -33.39 -125.38
N VAL A 22 7.45 -32.72 -124.56
CA VAL A 22 7.98 -33.04 -123.19
C VAL A 22 8.33 -31.73 -122.41
N LEU A 23 8.63 -31.84 -121.11
CA LEU A 23 9.11 -30.79 -120.19
C LEU A 23 10.21 -29.86 -120.74
N ASP A 24 10.17 -28.59 -120.33
CA ASP A 24 11.22 -28.03 -119.47
C ASP A 24 10.58 -27.19 -118.36
N SER A 25 11.20 -27.09 -117.18
CA SER A 25 10.59 -26.61 -115.94
C SER A 25 11.26 -25.35 -115.40
N GLN A 26 10.92 -24.19 -115.96
CA GLN A 26 11.18 -22.90 -115.31
C GLN A 26 10.10 -22.62 -114.26
N VAL A 27 10.34 -23.07 -113.03
CA VAL A 27 9.58 -22.63 -111.87
C VAL A 27 9.92 -21.17 -111.61
N PHE A 28 8.97 -20.26 -111.85
CA PHE A 28 9.02 -18.93 -111.26
C PHE A 28 8.89 -19.07 -109.75
N ALA A 29 9.93 -18.71 -109.00
CA ALA A 29 9.84 -18.61 -107.55
C ALA A 29 8.91 -17.44 -107.20
N GLU A 30 7.77 -17.73 -106.57
CA GLU A 30 6.90 -16.70 -106.00
C GLU A 30 7.59 -16.07 -104.79
N ILE A 31 8.24 -14.93 -105.03
CA ILE A 31 8.81 -14.07 -103.98
C ILE A 31 7.69 -13.72 -102.99
N ILE A 32 7.94 -13.93 -101.69
CA ILE A 32 7.01 -13.59 -100.60
C ILE A 32 6.98 -12.05 -100.41
N SER A 33 6.33 -11.37 -101.36
CA SER A 33 5.93 -9.94 -101.26
C SER A 33 4.69 -9.73 -100.36
N ASN A 34 4.47 -10.67 -99.42
CA ASN A 34 3.27 -10.76 -98.59
C ASN A 34 3.43 -9.99 -97.26
N PRO A 35 2.33 -9.45 -96.69
CA PRO A 35 2.39 -8.69 -95.45
C PRO A 35 2.83 -9.58 -94.27
N PRO A 36 3.55 -9.01 -93.28
CA PRO A 36 4.01 -9.75 -92.11
C PRO A 36 2.83 -10.37 -91.33
N PRO A 37 3.04 -11.50 -90.62
CA PRO A 37 2.05 -12.04 -89.71
C PRO A 37 1.64 -11.02 -88.64
N ILE A 38 0.35 -10.89 -88.35
CA ILE A 38 -0.13 -10.05 -87.25
C ILE A 38 -0.19 -10.93 -86.00
N LEU A 39 0.72 -10.66 -85.05
CA LEU A 39 0.92 -11.45 -83.83
C LEU A 39 0.24 -10.80 -82.62
N ASN A 40 -0.33 -11.64 -81.76
CA ASN A 40 -0.86 -11.29 -80.45
C ASN A 40 -0.33 -12.30 -79.41
N ALA A 41 -0.16 -11.86 -78.16
CA ALA A 41 0.14 -12.71 -77.02
C ALA A 41 -0.94 -12.57 -75.94
N SER A 42 -1.03 -13.57 -75.07
CA SER A 42 -1.85 -13.57 -73.86
C SER A 42 -1.24 -14.51 -72.82
N THR A 43 -0.91 -14.02 -71.63
CA THR A 43 -0.48 -14.86 -70.49
C THR A 43 -1.56 -15.88 -70.12
N ILE A 44 -1.13 -17.10 -69.76
CA ILE A 44 -2.03 -18.18 -69.31
C ILE A 44 -1.63 -18.80 -67.96
N SER A 45 -0.41 -18.56 -67.48
CA SER A 45 0.05 -18.94 -66.14
C SER A 45 1.36 -18.21 -65.76
N SER A 46 1.90 -18.51 -64.58
CA SER A 46 3.26 -18.12 -64.17
C SER A 46 4.38 -18.72 -65.04
N THR A 47 4.10 -19.73 -65.86
CA THR A 47 5.09 -20.47 -66.65
C THR A 47 4.72 -20.60 -68.13
N GLY A 48 3.67 -19.90 -68.60
CA GLY A 48 3.19 -20.04 -69.96
C GLY A 48 2.52 -18.79 -70.55
N ILE A 49 2.81 -18.55 -71.83
CA ILE A 49 2.23 -17.48 -72.65
C ILE A 49 1.70 -18.10 -73.94
N LYS A 50 0.45 -17.79 -74.30
CA LYS A 50 -0.14 -18.23 -75.56
C LYS A 50 0.01 -17.15 -76.63
N LEU A 51 0.64 -17.50 -77.74
CA LEU A 51 0.73 -16.71 -78.95
C LEU A 51 -0.42 -17.08 -79.90
N ASN A 52 -1.01 -16.09 -80.58
CA ASN A 52 -2.02 -16.30 -81.61
C ASN A 52 -1.76 -15.30 -82.75
N TRP A 53 -1.84 -15.73 -84.01
CA TRP A 53 -1.55 -14.87 -85.16
C TRP A 53 -2.48 -15.08 -86.34
N THR A 54 -2.51 -14.08 -87.21
CA THR A 54 -3.14 -14.17 -88.54
C THR A 54 -2.09 -13.91 -89.63
N TYR A 55 -2.16 -14.70 -90.69
CA TYR A 55 -1.33 -14.58 -91.88
C TYR A 55 -2.22 -14.77 -93.12
N LYS A 56 -1.82 -14.18 -94.26
CA LYS A 56 -2.66 -14.08 -95.47
C LYS A 56 -2.11 -14.85 -96.68
N SER A 57 -0.93 -15.43 -96.57
CA SER A 57 -0.44 -16.37 -97.60
C SER A 57 -0.95 -17.79 -97.33
N SER A 58 -0.67 -18.68 -98.26
CA SER A 58 -0.83 -20.13 -98.15
C SER A 58 0.34 -20.87 -98.80
N ASN A 59 1.53 -20.25 -98.80
CA ASN A 59 2.76 -20.75 -99.43
C ASN A 59 3.92 -20.91 -98.44
N GLU A 60 3.65 -20.80 -97.14
CA GLU A 60 4.60 -21.10 -96.08
C GLU A 60 4.70 -22.61 -95.79
N THR A 61 5.91 -23.11 -95.61
CA THR A 61 6.18 -24.45 -95.05
C THR A 61 5.99 -24.45 -93.53
N GLY A 62 6.11 -23.28 -92.88
CA GLY A 62 5.83 -23.10 -91.45
C GLY A 62 6.12 -21.70 -90.92
N PHE A 63 6.12 -21.56 -89.59
CA PHE A 63 6.49 -20.32 -88.88
C PHE A 63 7.67 -20.56 -87.94
N LYS A 64 8.65 -19.65 -87.97
CA LYS A 64 9.73 -19.54 -86.97
C LYS A 64 9.28 -18.63 -85.84
N ILE A 65 9.41 -19.08 -84.59
CA ILE A 65 9.01 -18.33 -83.39
C ILE A 65 10.26 -17.88 -82.66
N GLU A 66 10.40 -16.57 -82.44
CA GLU A 66 11.56 -15.97 -81.76
C GLU A 66 11.14 -15.19 -80.50
N ARG A 67 11.89 -15.38 -79.42
CA ARG A 67 11.65 -14.77 -78.10
C ARG A 67 12.93 -14.10 -77.56
N LYS A 68 12.77 -12.95 -76.91
CA LYS A 68 13.77 -12.33 -76.01
C LYS A 68 13.12 -12.07 -74.64
N VAL A 69 13.91 -12.00 -73.58
CA VAL A 69 13.50 -11.29 -72.36
C VAL A 69 13.72 -9.79 -72.56
N SER A 70 13.08 -8.95 -71.74
CA SER A 70 13.36 -7.50 -71.75
C SER A 70 14.86 -7.23 -71.60
N GLY A 71 15.43 -6.40 -72.49
CA GLY A 71 16.88 -6.12 -72.57
C GLY A 71 17.76 -7.24 -73.15
N GLY A 72 17.20 -8.40 -73.50
CA GLY A 72 17.92 -9.54 -74.07
C GLY A 72 17.94 -9.59 -75.60
N ASN A 73 18.72 -10.53 -76.14
CA ASN A 73 18.74 -10.86 -77.58
C ASN A 73 17.63 -11.87 -77.93
N TYR A 74 17.23 -11.90 -79.21
CA TYR A 74 16.30 -12.88 -79.75
C TYR A 74 16.96 -14.25 -79.97
N SER A 75 16.25 -15.30 -79.55
CA SER A 75 16.53 -16.70 -79.91
C SER A 75 15.30 -17.32 -80.58
N GLN A 76 15.50 -18.13 -81.62
CA GLN A 76 14.43 -18.99 -82.16
C GLN A 76 14.11 -20.05 -81.11
N ILE A 77 12.90 -20.02 -80.55
CA ILE A 77 12.46 -20.99 -79.54
C ILE A 77 11.81 -22.23 -80.15
N ASP A 78 11.15 -22.09 -81.30
CA ASP A 78 10.45 -23.21 -81.94
C ASP A 78 10.19 -22.97 -83.44
N ARG A 79 9.70 -24.02 -84.11
CA ARG A 79 9.05 -23.95 -85.42
C ARG A 79 7.74 -24.72 -85.40
N VAL A 80 6.72 -24.17 -86.05
CA VAL A 80 5.41 -24.83 -86.22
C VAL A 80 5.07 -24.94 -87.70
N ASP A 81 4.31 -25.99 -88.05
CA ASP A 81 3.95 -26.32 -89.43
C ASP A 81 3.08 -25.26 -90.12
N ALA A 82 3.02 -25.33 -91.45
CA ALA A 82 2.14 -24.54 -92.31
C ALA A 82 0.69 -24.47 -91.79
N ASN A 83 0.00 -23.35 -92.04
CA ASN A 83 -1.36 -23.10 -91.56
C ASN A 83 -1.55 -23.03 -90.03
N THR A 84 -0.52 -23.24 -89.19
CA THR A 84 -0.61 -23.03 -87.74
C THR A 84 -0.92 -21.57 -87.40
N LYS A 85 -1.80 -21.32 -86.42
CA LYS A 85 -2.28 -19.97 -86.03
C LYS A 85 -2.10 -19.63 -84.55
N SER A 86 -1.58 -20.56 -83.75
CA SER A 86 -1.31 -20.35 -82.33
C SER A 86 -0.21 -21.27 -81.82
N TYR A 87 0.51 -20.82 -80.81
CA TYR A 87 1.55 -21.55 -80.10
C TYR A 87 1.41 -21.30 -78.60
N THR A 88 1.77 -22.28 -77.76
CA THR A 88 1.83 -22.09 -76.31
C THR A 88 3.27 -22.27 -75.87
N ASP A 89 3.91 -21.16 -75.53
CA ASP A 89 5.23 -21.17 -74.93
C ASP A 89 5.12 -21.58 -73.45
N THR A 90 6.00 -22.46 -72.99
CA THR A 90 5.91 -23.10 -71.66
C THR A 90 7.28 -23.28 -71.02
N GLY A 91 7.31 -23.51 -69.70
CA GLY A 91 8.56 -23.56 -68.93
C GLY A 91 9.18 -22.17 -68.73
N LEU A 92 8.36 -21.12 -68.86
CA LEU A 92 8.77 -19.74 -68.61
C LEU A 92 9.03 -19.49 -67.12
N THR A 93 9.78 -18.43 -66.83
CA THR A 93 9.97 -17.91 -65.46
C THR A 93 8.77 -17.03 -65.09
N ALA A 94 8.33 -17.07 -63.83
CA ALA A 94 7.26 -16.22 -63.31
C ALA A 94 7.67 -14.75 -63.25
N ASP A 95 6.69 -13.84 -63.25
CA ASP A 95 6.90 -12.38 -63.15
C ASP A 95 7.93 -11.83 -64.16
N THR A 96 7.99 -12.43 -65.35
CA THR A 96 9.05 -12.18 -66.35
C THR A 96 8.45 -11.70 -67.65
N THR A 97 8.85 -10.50 -68.10
CA THR A 97 8.42 -9.92 -69.37
C THR A 97 9.22 -10.52 -70.53
N TYR A 98 8.50 -11.21 -71.42
CA TYR A 98 8.99 -11.76 -72.68
C TYR A 98 8.48 -10.91 -73.85
N ILE A 99 9.30 -10.83 -74.89
CA ILE A 99 8.97 -10.11 -76.13
C ILE A 99 9.14 -11.09 -77.28
N TYR A 100 8.10 -11.24 -78.09
CA TYR A 100 8.00 -12.23 -79.15
C TYR A 100 7.91 -11.57 -80.52
N ARG A 101 8.42 -12.28 -81.52
CA ARG A 101 8.15 -12.04 -82.94
C ARG A 101 8.10 -13.37 -83.69
N ILE A 102 7.34 -13.43 -84.77
CA ILE A 102 7.29 -14.60 -85.65
C ILE A 102 7.57 -14.21 -87.10
N ARG A 103 7.91 -15.18 -87.93
CA ARG A 103 7.95 -15.03 -89.39
C ARG A 103 7.57 -16.36 -90.06
N ALA A 104 6.81 -16.29 -91.14
CA ALA A 104 6.60 -17.42 -92.02
C ALA A 104 7.90 -17.74 -92.78
N TYR A 105 8.11 -19.01 -93.14
CA TYR A 105 9.22 -19.45 -93.98
C TYR A 105 8.73 -20.46 -95.01
N ASN A 106 9.43 -20.56 -96.14
CA ASN A 106 9.29 -21.68 -97.06
C ASN A 106 10.66 -22.33 -97.30
N ASP A 107 10.75 -23.22 -98.29
CA ASP A 107 11.96 -23.99 -98.59
C ASP A 107 13.09 -23.12 -99.21
N THR A 108 12.80 -21.87 -99.56
CA THR A 108 13.72 -20.94 -100.24
C THR A 108 14.06 -19.67 -99.43
N GLU A 109 13.12 -19.12 -98.66
CA GLU A 109 13.31 -17.83 -97.98
C GLU A 109 12.50 -17.66 -96.69
N ASP A 110 12.84 -16.60 -95.95
CA ASP A 110 12.17 -16.16 -94.72
C ASP A 110 11.41 -14.85 -94.98
N SER A 111 10.14 -14.80 -94.58
CA SER A 111 9.36 -13.56 -94.62
C SER A 111 9.85 -12.52 -93.60
N VAL A 112 9.42 -11.27 -93.78
CA VAL A 112 9.58 -10.20 -92.78
C VAL A 112 8.88 -10.57 -91.46
N TYR A 113 9.49 -10.16 -90.34
CA TYR A 113 8.93 -10.40 -89.01
C TYR A 113 7.58 -9.72 -88.81
N SER A 114 6.76 -10.35 -87.97
CA SER A 114 5.58 -9.75 -87.34
C SER A 114 5.90 -8.45 -86.60
N ASN A 115 4.86 -7.75 -86.18
CA ASN A 115 4.98 -6.84 -85.03
C ASN A 115 5.63 -7.60 -83.85
N GLU A 116 6.45 -6.89 -83.05
CA GLU A 116 6.81 -7.40 -81.73
C GLU A 116 5.56 -7.37 -80.83
N VAL A 117 5.42 -8.37 -79.95
CA VAL A 117 4.45 -8.34 -78.85
C VAL A 117 5.17 -8.55 -77.52
N THR A 118 4.79 -7.80 -76.51
CA THR A 118 5.35 -7.86 -75.16
C THR A 118 4.30 -8.41 -74.23
N GLU A 119 4.65 -9.42 -73.43
CA GLU A 119 3.73 -10.07 -72.50
C GLU A 119 4.49 -10.58 -71.26
N THR A 120 3.84 -10.60 -70.09
CA THR A 120 4.47 -10.92 -68.80
C THR A 120 3.75 -12.08 -68.12
N THR A 121 4.50 -13.14 -67.79
CA THR A 121 4.00 -14.29 -67.02
C THR A 121 3.47 -13.88 -65.66
N GLU A 122 2.50 -14.64 -65.11
CA GLU A 122 1.92 -14.29 -63.82
C GLU A 122 2.98 -14.26 -62.70
N GLY A 123 3.04 -13.14 -61.97
CA GLY A 123 3.71 -13.06 -60.68
C GLY A 123 2.92 -13.75 -59.57
N ARG A 124 3.49 -13.74 -58.36
CA ARG A 124 2.76 -14.16 -57.15
C ARG A 124 1.61 -13.20 -56.85
N PRO A 125 0.52 -13.64 -56.20
CA PRO A 125 -0.57 -12.73 -55.87
C PRO A 125 -0.14 -11.73 -54.79
N ALA A 126 -0.82 -10.59 -54.71
CA ALA A 126 -0.68 -9.65 -53.61
C ALA A 126 -1.13 -10.27 -52.28
N ALA A 127 -0.55 -9.83 -51.17
CA ALA A 127 -0.95 -10.31 -49.85
C ALA A 127 -2.35 -9.80 -49.47
N PRO A 128 -3.25 -10.66 -48.93
CA PRO A 128 -4.52 -10.21 -48.38
C PRO A 128 -4.30 -9.29 -47.17
N THR A 129 -5.18 -8.32 -46.97
CA THR A 129 -5.04 -7.27 -45.95
C THR A 129 -6.27 -7.20 -45.05
N ASN A 130 -6.21 -6.45 -43.95
CA ASN A 130 -7.33 -6.25 -43.03
C ASN A 130 -7.94 -7.58 -42.51
N LEU A 131 -7.10 -8.56 -42.18
CA LEU A 131 -7.59 -9.78 -41.53
C LEU A 131 -8.15 -9.41 -40.16
N THR A 132 -9.42 -9.75 -39.93
CA THR A 132 -10.19 -9.41 -38.74
C THR A 132 -10.99 -10.61 -38.24
N ILE A 133 -11.27 -10.62 -36.95
CA ILE A 133 -12.20 -11.55 -36.30
C ILE A 133 -13.56 -10.85 -36.26
N THR A 134 -14.57 -11.40 -36.93
CA THR A 134 -15.91 -10.78 -36.99
C THR A 134 -16.84 -11.26 -35.88
N SER A 135 -16.64 -12.49 -35.39
CA SER A 135 -17.30 -13.04 -34.19
C SER A 135 -16.60 -14.31 -33.72
N SER A 136 -16.72 -14.64 -32.44
CA SER A 136 -16.24 -15.90 -31.86
C SER A 136 -17.27 -16.50 -30.90
N THR A 137 -17.32 -17.83 -30.81
CA THR A 137 -18.00 -18.57 -29.73
C THR A 137 -16.94 -19.28 -28.86
N ASN A 138 -17.38 -20.20 -28.00
CA ASN A 138 -16.53 -21.16 -27.31
C ASN A 138 -15.95 -22.27 -28.22
N THR A 139 -16.44 -22.41 -29.46
CA THR A 139 -16.12 -23.53 -30.38
C THR A 139 -15.95 -23.13 -31.86
N SER A 140 -16.02 -21.84 -32.19
CA SER A 140 -15.83 -21.37 -33.57
C SER A 140 -15.41 -19.90 -33.66
N VAL A 141 -14.74 -19.54 -34.75
CA VAL A 141 -14.25 -18.19 -35.05
C VAL A 141 -14.55 -17.83 -36.51
N ASN A 142 -15.17 -16.68 -36.74
CA ASN A 142 -15.39 -16.13 -38.08
C ASN A 142 -14.27 -15.13 -38.41
N LEU A 143 -13.63 -15.34 -39.57
CA LEU A 143 -12.58 -14.49 -40.14
C LEU A 143 -13.14 -13.69 -41.34
N ALA A 144 -12.66 -12.47 -41.52
CA ALA A 144 -12.84 -11.70 -42.76
C ALA A 144 -11.56 -10.96 -43.15
N TRP A 145 -11.30 -10.83 -44.45
CA TRP A 145 -10.15 -10.11 -45.02
C TRP A 145 -10.51 -9.36 -46.30
N THR A 146 -9.65 -8.42 -46.68
CA THR A 146 -9.70 -7.69 -47.95
C THR A 146 -8.78 -8.37 -48.96
N ASP A 147 -9.39 -8.82 -50.07
CA ASP A 147 -8.65 -9.28 -51.24
C ASP A 147 -7.85 -8.13 -51.89
N LYS A 148 -6.72 -8.47 -52.51
CA LYS A 148 -5.78 -7.54 -53.16
C LYS A 148 -5.26 -8.03 -54.51
N SER A 149 -5.66 -9.22 -54.96
CA SER A 149 -5.28 -9.79 -56.25
C SER A 149 -6.51 -10.07 -57.12
N ASN A 150 -6.23 -10.52 -58.34
CA ASN A 150 -7.19 -11.12 -59.26
C ASN A 150 -6.56 -12.32 -60.03
N ASN A 151 -5.38 -12.75 -59.59
CA ASN A 151 -4.56 -13.82 -60.16
C ASN A 151 -4.25 -14.93 -59.14
N GLU A 152 -4.96 -14.94 -58.01
CA GLU A 152 -4.92 -16.01 -57.02
C GLU A 152 -5.80 -17.19 -57.44
N THR A 153 -5.34 -18.41 -57.21
CA THR A 153 -6.16 -19.63 -57.25
C THR A 153 -6.95 -19.80 -55.95
N GLY A 154 -6.49 -19.19 -54.86
CA GLY A 154 -7.16 -19.20 -53.57
C GLY A 154 -6.30 -18.66 -52.43
N PHE A 155 -6.75 -18.90 -51.20
CA PHE A 155 -6.14 -18.47 -49.95
C PHE A 155 -5.87 -19.65 -49.03
N LYS A 156 -4.75 -19.61 -48.31
CA LYS A 156 -4.36 -20.56 -47.25
C LYS A 156 -4.58 -19.90 -45.90
N ILE A 157 -5.35 -20.56 -45.03
CA ILE A 157 -5.64 -20.10 -43.68
C ILE A 157 -4.73 -20.84 -42.71
N GLU A 158 -3.96 -20.09 -41.91
CA GLU A 158 -3.06 -20.65 -40.90
C GLU A 158 -3.42 -20.16 -39.50
N ARG A 159 -3.41 -21.09 -38.53
CA ARG A 159 -3.77 -20.88 -37.12
C ARG A 159 -2.62 -21.32 -36.21
N LYS A 160 -2.44 -20.63 -35.08
CA LYS A 160 -1.63 -21.09 -33.93
C LYS A 160 -2.43 -20.95 -32.64
N VAL A 161 -2.09 -21.76 -31.64
CA VAL A 161 -2.64 -21.69 -30.27
C VAL A 161 -1.52 -21.23 -29.32
N SER A 162 -1.82 -20.31 -28.41
CA SER A 162 -1.03 -19.94 -27.23
C SER A 162 0.50 -20.03 -27.38
N GLY A 163 1.08 -19.19 -28.27
CA GLY A 163 2.52 -19.10 -28.50
C GLY A 163 3.17 -20.21 -29.34
N GLY A 164 2.42 -21.24 -29.73
CA GLY A 164 2.88 -22.32 -30.59
C GLY A 164 3.07 -21.94 -32.06
N SER A 165 3.50 -22.92 -32.86
CA SER A 165 3.70 -22.78 -34.30
C SER A 165 2.41 -22.64 -35.09
N TYR A 166 2.49 -21.96 -36.24
CA TYR A 166 1.41 -21.92 -37.23
C TYR A 166 1.26 -23.26 -37.96
N VAL A 167 0.02 -23.73 -38.07
CA VAL A 167 -0.40 -24.84 -38.94
C VAL A 167 -1.43 -24.34 -39.95
N GLN A 168 -1.39 -24.85 -41.18
CA GLN A 168 -2.45 -24.58 -42.17
C GLN A 168 -3.67 -25.41 -41.79
N ILE A 169 -4.80 -24.73 -41.53
CA ILE A 169 -6.06 -25.39 -41.17
C ILE A 169 -6.94 -25.65 -42.39
N ASP A 170 -6.91 -24.78 -43.40
CA ASP A 170 -7.77 -24.89 -44.57
C ASP A 170 -7.26 -24.10 -45.79
N MET A 171 -7.90 -24.31 -46.95
CA MET A 171 -7.73 -23.55 -48.18
C MET A 171 -9.08 -23.21 -48.80
N VAL A 172 -9.31 -21.94 -49.12
CA VAL A 172 -10.49 -21.48 -49.85
C VAL A 172 -10.12 -21.02 -51.25
N GLY A 173 -11.03 -21.15 -52.22
CA GLY A 173 -10.79 -20.75 -53.61
C GLY A 173 -10.64 -19.22 -53.81
N ALA A 174 -10.33 -18.83 -55.05
CA ALA A 174 -10.18 -17.45 -55.50
C ALA A 174 -11.35 -16.53 -55.10
N ASN A 175 -11.06 -15.23 -54.95
CA ASN A 175 -12.02 -14.17 -54.61
C ASN A 175 -12.80 -14.38 -53.29
N LYS A 176 -12.37 -15.31 -52.44
CA LYS A 176 -12.96 -15.53 -51.10
C LYS A 176 -12.37 -14.55 -50.09
N THR A 177 -13.24 -13.94 -49.29
CA THR A 177 -12.91 -12.88 -48.32
C THR A 177 -13.32 -13.22 -46.88
N THR A 178 -13.86 -14.42 -46.64
CA THR A 178 -14.33 -14.87 -45.32
C THR A 178 -14.07 -16.35 -45.10
N TYR A 179 -13.85 -16.74 -43.85
CA TYR A 179 -13.72 -18.14 -43.43
C TYR A 179 -14.38 -18.34 -42.07
N LYS A 180 -14.91 -19.55 -41.80
CA LYS A 180 -15.34 -19.95 -40.46
C LYS A 180 -14.51 -21.14 -40.01
N ASP A 181 -13.75 -20.92 -38.94
CA ASP A 181 -13.05 -21.96 -38.20
C ASP A 181 -14.01 -22.59 -37.19
N THR A 182 -14.01 -23.92 -37.08
CA THR A 182 -14.85 -24.69 -36.15
C THR A 182 -14.01 -25.67 -35.35
N ASP A 183 -14.64 -26.29 -34.34
CA ASP A 183 -14.07 -27.40 -33.57
C ASP A 183 -12.75 -27.00 -32.88
N ILE A 184 -12.73 -25.76 -32.38
CA ILE A 184 -11.70 -25.18 -31.53
C ILE A 184 -12.09 -25.26 -30.05
N ASP A 185 -11.09 -25.21 -29.18
CA ASP A 185 -11.24 -25.32 -27.73
C ASP A 185 -11.72 -24.00 -27.09
N SER A 186 -12.39 -24.14 -25.95
CA SER A 186 -12.99 -23.03 -25.20
C SER A 186 -12.04 -22.39 -24.19
N GLY A 187 -11.90 -21.06 -24.20
CA GLY A 187 -10.98 -20.32 -23.33
C GLY A 187 -9.56 -20.18 -23.88
N GLU A 188 -9.27 -20.77 -25.03
CA GLU A 188 -7.94 -20.78 -25.63
C GLU A 188 -7.65 -19.54 -26.49
N ARG A 189 -6.36 -19.17 -26.57
CA ARG A 189 -5.92 -17.99 -27.33
C ARG A 189 -5.42 -18.39 -28.72
N TYR A 190 -6.24 -18.12 -29.72
CA TYR A 190 -5.94 -18.36 -31.13
C TYR A 190 -5.38 -17.12 -31.82
N ALA A 191 -4.53 -17.35 -32.81
CA ALA A 191 -4.04 -16.32 -33.71
C ALA A 191 -3.98 -16.85 -35.14
N TYR A 192 -4.43 -16.03 -36.08
CA TYR A 192 -4.67 -16.36 -37.47
C TYR A 192 -3.83 -15.49 -38.40
N ARG A 193 -3.43 -16.06 -39.54
CA ARG A 193 -2.85 -15.33 -40.69
C ARG A 193 -3.31 -16.01 -41.99
N ILE A 194 -3.42 -15.24 -43.07
CA ILE A 194 -3.87 -15.74 -44.37
C ILE A 194 -2.89 -15.28 -45.45
N ARG A 195 -2.70 -16.08 -46.50
CA ARG A 195 -1.93 -15.71 -47.69
C ARG A 195 -2.63 -16.23 -48.96
N ALA A 196 -2.56 -15.46 -50.04
CA ALA A 196 -3.01 -15.88 -51.36
C ALA A 196 -2.00 -16.85 -51.99
N TYR A 197 -2.44 -17.66 -52.96
CA TYR A 197 -1.54 -18.52 -53.74
C TYR A 197 -2.01 -18.71 -55.18
N ASN A 198 -1.06 -18.93 -56.09
CA ASN A 198 -1.28 -19.32 -57.48
C ASN A 198 -0.12 -20.20 -57.98
N SER A 199 -0.01 -20.34 -59.30
CA SER A 199 1.06 -21.12 -59.97
C SER A 199 2.47 -20.53 -59.81
N ALA A 200 2.64 -19.26 -59.42
CA ALA A 200 3.94 -18.63 -59.10
C ALA A 200 4.37 -18.81 -57.63
N GLY A 201 3.50 -19.37 -56.79
CA GLY A 201 3.72 -19.61 -55.36
C GLY A 201 2.69 -18.93 -54.47
N ASN A 202 3.08 -18.60 -53.24
CA ASN A 202 2.22 -17.90 -52.28
C ASN A 202 2.65 -16.44 -52.14
N SER A 203 1.70 -15.55 -51.82
CA SER A 203 1.98 -14.20 -51.35
C SER A 203 2.68 -14.21 -49.99
N ASP A 204 3.11 -13.04 -49.54
CA ASP A 204 3.33 -12.78 -48.11
C ASP A 204 2.02 -12.92 -47.31
N TYR A 205 2.12 -12.99 -45.99
CA TYR A 205 0.95 -13.10 -45.11
C TYR A 205 0.27 -11.74 -44.87
N SER A 206 -1.02 -11.82 -44.56
CA SER A 206 -1.78 -10.74 -43.93
C SER A 206 -1.18 -10.32 -42.59
N ASN A 207 -1.74 -9.25 -42.01
CA ASN A 207 -1.62 -9.01 -40.58
C ASN A 207 -2.08 -10.24 -39.78
N GLU A 208 -1.51 -10.42 -38.59
CA GLU A 208 -2.00 -11.39 -37.60
C GLU A 208 -3.32 -10.87 -36.99
N ALA A 209 -4.28 -11.76 -36.74
CA ALA A 209 -5.53 -11.46 -36.03
C ALA A 209 -5.70 -12.44 -34.88
N THR A 210 -5.99 -11.95 -33.67
CA THR A 210 -5.99 -12.78 -32.45
C THR A 210 -7.29 -12.69 -31.68
N VAL A 211 -7.75 -13.81 -31.12
CA VAL A 211 -8.95 -13.90 -30.28
C VAL A 211 -8.74 -14.96 -29.20
N THR A 212 -9.36 -14.77 -28.04
CA THR A 212 -9.51 -15.81 -27.04
C THR A 212 -10.96 -16.28 -27.09
N THR A 213 -11.20 -17.58 -27.26
CA THR A 213 -12.56 -18.15 -27.29
C THR A 213 -13.23 -18.01 -25.94
N GLU A 214 -14.57 -18.04 -25.90
CA GLU A 214 -15.27 -17.99 -24.61
C GLU A 214 -14.97 -19.25 -23.80
N GLY A 215 -14.49 -19.08 -22.57
CA GLY A 215 -14.24 -20.17 -21.62
C GLY A 215 -15.35 -20.33 -20.59
N LYS A 216 -15.10 -21.16 -19.58
CA LYS A 216 -15.89 -21.19 -18.34
C LYS A 216 -15.76 -19.83 -17.61
N PRO A 217 -16.73 -19.43 -16.76
CA PRO A 217 -16.60 -18.22 -15.97
C PRO A 217 -15.57 -18.37 -14.84
N ALA A 218 -15.15 -17.25 -14.26
CA ALA A 218 -14.23 -17.24 -13.13
C ALA A 218 -14.95 -17.62 -11.82
N ALA A 219 -14.22 -18.24 -10.89
CA ALA A 219 -14.78 -18.64 -9.59
C ALA A 219 -15.19 -17.41 -8.74
N PRO A 220 -16.38 -17.39 -8.13
CA PRO A 220 -16.79 -16.32 -7.21
C PRO A 220 -15.86 -16.27 -5.98
N THR A 221 -15.55 -15.08 -5.48
CA THR A 221 -14.68 -14.91 -4.30
C THR A 221 -15.43 -14.24 -3.15
N ASN A 222 -14.85 -14.24 -1.95
CA ASN A 222 -15.38 -13.56 -0.77
C ASN A 222 -16.83 -13.96 -0.43
N LEU A 223 -17.15 -15.26 -0.50
CA LEU A 223 -18.44 -15.76 -0.03
C LEU A 223 -18.52 -15.56 1.50
N THR A 224 -19.55 -14.84 1.93
CA THR A 224 -19.77 -14.41 3.31
C THR A 224 -21.24 -14.57 3.69
N VAL A 225 -21.53 -14.72 4.98
CA VAL A 225 -22.88 -14.59 5.55
C VAL A 225 -23.05 -13.13 5.97
N ILE A 226 -24.10 -12.47 5.47
CA ILE A 226 -24.44 -11.08 5.82
C ILE A 226 -25.59 -10.98 6.83
N SER A 227 -26.36 -12.05 7.02
CA SER A 227 -27.30 -12.20 8.13
C SER A 227 -27.60 -13.68 8.40
N SER A 228 -27.83 -14.04 9.67
CA SER A 228 -28.33 -15.37 10.04
C SER A 228 -29.33 -15.26 11.19
N THR A 229 -30.54 -15.77 10.95
CA THR A 229 -31.62 -15.88 11.93
C THR A 229 -31.79 -17.35 12.34
N GLY A 230 -32.90 -17.72 13.00
CA GLY A 230 -33.24 -19.13 13.24
C GLY A 230 -33.89 -19.85 12.05
N ASN A 231 -34.30 -19.12 11.00
CA ASN A 231 -35.06 -19.64 9.85
C ASN A 231 -34.59 -19.13 8.47
N SER A 232 -33.62 -18.21 8.41
CA SER A 232 -32.92 -17.85 7.16
C SER A 232 -31.43 -17.53 7.34
N VAL A 233 -30.68 -17.68 6.24
CA VAL A 233 -29.28 -17.26 6.09
C VAL A 233 -29.16 -16.48 4.80
N THR A 234 -28.62 -15.26 4.85
CA THR A 234 -28.33 -14.47 3.64
C THR A 234 -26.85 -14.50 3.34
N LEU A 235 -26.52 -14.87 2.11
CA LEU A 235 -25.17 -14.95 1.55
C LEU A 235 -24.87 -13.74 0.66
N SER A 236 -23.60 -13.36 0.60
CA SER A 236 -23.06 -12.42 -0.39
C SER A 236 -21.71 -12.91 -0.90
N TRP A 237 -21.44 -12.71 -2.19
CA TRP A 237 -20.16 -13.01 -2.84
C TRP A 237 -19.74 -11.89 -3.81
N LYS A 238 -18.50 -11.95 -4.28
CA LYS A 238 -17.94 -11.03 -5.28
C LYS A 238 -17.76 -11.76 -6.61
N ASP A 239 -18.50 -11.29 -7.61
CA ASP A 239 -18.36 -11.71 -9.01
C ASP A 239 -16.95 -11.41 -9.56
N GLN A 240 -16.39 -12.33 -10.36
CA GLN A 240 -15.07 -12.22 -10.99
C GLN A 240 -15.12 -12.24 -12.52
N SER A 241 -16.28 -12.38 -13.15
CA SER A 241 -16.44 -12.50 -14.60
C SER A 241 -17.49 -11.54 -15.17
N ARG A 242 -17.80 -11.70 -16.47
CA ARG A 242 -18.96 -11.09 -17.17
C ARG A 242 -19.56 -12.03 -18.24
N ASN A 243 -19.17 -13.30 -18.23
CA ASN A 243 -19.61 -14.32 -19.19
C ASN A 243 -20.45 -15.42 -18.53
N GLU A 244 -20.73 -15.29 -17.24
CA GLU A 244 -21.65 -16.11 -16.47
C GLU A 244 -23.11 -15.85 -16.86
N THR A 245 -23.85 -16.92 -17.13
CA THR A 245 -25.31 -16.91 -17.26
C THR A 245 -25.99 -16.90 -15.88
N GLY A 246 -25.30 -17.39 -14.84
CA GLY A 246 -25.76 -17.38 -13.46
C GLY A 246 -24.77 -17.95 -12.46
N PHE A 247 -25.24 -18.10 -11.21
CA PHE A 247 -24.51 -18.71 -10.10
C PHE A 247 -25.32 -19.83 -9.46
N LYS A 248 -24.65 -20.93 -9.13
CA LYS A 248 -25.19 -22.05 -8.36
C LYS A 248 -24.79 -21.93 -6.90
N ILE A 249 -25.77 -21.99 -6.01
CA ILE A 249 -25.56 -22.03 -4.56
C ILE A 249 -25.72 -23.48 -4.10
N GLU A 250 -24.65 -24.01 -3.49
CA GLU A 250 -24.64 -25.35 -2.92
C GLU A 250 -24.48 -25.31 -1.40
N ARG A 251 -25.17 -26.23 -0.72
CA ARG A 251 -25.17 -26.36 0.73
C ARG A 251 -24.98 -27.82 1.15
N LYS A 252 -24.21 -28.06 2.20
CA LYS A 252 -24.18 -29.32 2.96
C LYS A 252 -24.62 -29.06 4.40
N VAL A 253 -25.29 -30.05 5.00
CA VAL A 253 -25.42 -30.15 6.47
C VAL A 253 -24.16 -30.87 6.98
N SER A 254 -23.75 -30.62 8.23
CA SER A 254 -22.60 -31.30 8.83
C SER A 254 -22.77 -32.83 8.83
N GLY A 255 -22.01 -33.53 8.00
CA GLY A 255 -22.10 -34.98 7.79
C GLY A 255 -22.76 -35.40 6.47
N GLU A 256 -23.34 -34.45 5.71
CA GLU A 256 -23.92 -34.68 4.39
C GLU A 256 -22.99 -34.25 3.24
N ASN A 257 -23.30 -34.77 2.04
CA ASN A 257 -22.76 -34.24 0.78
C ASN A 257 -23.41 -32.90 0.41
N TYR A 258 -22.73 -32.14 -0.46
CA TYR A 258 -23.29 -30.94 -1.07
C TYR A 258 -24.48 -31.23 -1.97
N LYS A 259 -25.46 -30.32 -1.95
CA LYS A 259 -26.63 -30.30 -2.82
C LYS A 259 -26.80 -28.88 -3.37
N GLU A 260 -27.11 -28.74 -4.66
CA GLU A 260 -27.56 -27.45 -5.21
C GLU A 260 -28.91 -27.11 -4.57
N ILE A 261 -29.00 -25.95 -3.93
CA ILE A 261 -30.23 -25.48 -3.27
C ILE A 261 -30.95 -24.41 -4.08
N ASN A 262 -30.22 -23.65 -4.90
CA ASN A 262 -30.79 -22.72 -5.86
C ASN A 262 -29.76 -22.31 -6.93
N SER A 263 -30.27 -21.86 -8.08
CA SER A 263 -29.51 -21.10 -9.08
C SER A 263 -30.06 -19.66 -9.16
N VAL A 264 -29.18 -18.67 -9.31
CA VAL A 264 -29.53 -17.26 -9.53
C VAL A 264 -28.97 -16.74 -10.86
N ARG A 265 -29.65 -15.77 -11.47
CA ARG A 265 -29.28 -15.19 -12.78
C ARG A 265 -27.93 -14.44 -12.74
N THR A 266 -27.35 -14.23 -13.91
CA THR A 266 -26.16 -13.39 -14.15
C THR A 266 -26.18 -12.07 -13.37
N ASN A 267 -24.98 -11.62 -12.96
CA ASN A 267 -24.74 -10.42 -12.16
C ASN A 267 -25.48 -10.37 -10.79
N THR A 268 -25.99 -11.51 -10.29
CA THR A 268 -26.55 -11.61 -8.93
C THR A 268 -25.47 -12.03 -7.94
N THR A 269 -25.24 -11.22 -6.90
CA THR A 269 -24.16 -11.40 -5.92
C THR A 269 -24.64 -11.79 -4.52
N THR A 270 -25.95 -12.00 -4.33
CA THR A 270 -26.57 -12.34 -3.04
C THR A 270 -27.66 -13.40 -3.17
N TYR A 271 -27.91 -14.14 -2.09
CA TYR A 271 -29.00 -15.12 -2.00
C TYR A 271 -29.44 -15.33 -0.54
N GLU A 272 -30.75 -15.42 -0.29
CA GLU A 272 -31.31 -15.75 1.02
C GLU A 272 -31.89 -17.17 1.02
N ASP A 273 -31.27 -18.05 1.79
CA ASP A 273 -31.76 -19.42 2.03
C ASP A 273 -32.78 -19.42 3.18
N LYS A 274 -34.03 -19.77 2.87
CA LYS A 274 -35.15 -19.93 3.83
C LYS A 274 -35.50 -21.38 4.13
N THR A 275 -34.63 -22.31 3.73
CA THR A 275 -34.83 -23.77 3.84
C THR A 275 -33.94 -24.39 4.92
N ILE A 276 -33.52 -23.58 5.90
CA ILE A 276 -32.71 -23.99 7.05
C ILE A 276 -33.53 -24.06 8.34
N SER A 277 -32.96 -24.71 9.35
CA SER A 277 -33.50 -24.78 10.71
C SER A 277 -32.43 -24.40 11.73
N SER A 278 -32.86 -23.77 12.82
CA SER A 278 -32.01 -23.40 13.97
C SER A 278 -31.20 -24.59 14.52
N GLY A 279 -29.98 -24.32 14.97
CA GLY A 279 -29.07 -25.31 15.60
C GLY A 279 -28.32 -26.23 14.64
N ASN A 280 -28.78 -26.39 13.40
CA ASN A 280 -28.08 -27.20 12.40
C ASN A 280 -26.83 -26.48 11.86
N LYS A 281 -25.69 -27.18 11.79
CA LYS A 281 -24.47 -26.65 11.16
C LYS A 281 -24.53 -26.84 9.65
N TYR A 282 -24.66 -25.74 8.92
CA TYR A 282 -24.61 -25.69 7.46
C TYR A 282 -23.25 -25.20 6.97
N THR A 283 -22.91 -25.58 5.75
CA THR A 283 -21.77 -25.02 5.02
C THR A 283 -22.19 -24.75 3.58
N TYR A 284 -21.84 -23.58 3.07
CA TYR A 284 -22.21 -23.10 1.74
C TYR A 284 -20.98 -22.89 0.86
N ARG A 285 -21.18 -23.05 -0.45
CA ARG A 285 -20.24 -22.67 -1.52
C ARG A 285 -21.02 -22.19 -2.73
N VAL A 286 -20.43 -21.31 -3.54
CA VAL A 286 -21.07 -20.75 -4.76
C VAL A 286 -20.12 -20.92 -5.93
N ARG A 287 -20.66 -21.19 -7.13
CA ARG A 287 -19.90 -21.23 -8.40
C ARG A 287 -20.67 -20.56 -9.53
N ALA A 288 -19.96 -19.95 -10.46
CA ALA A 288 -20.53 -19.35 -11.66
C ALA A 288 -20.73 -20.41 -12.75
N TYR A 289 -21.64 -20.18 -13.69
CA TYR A 289 -21.83 -21.07 -14.85
C TYR A 289 -22.25 -20.32 -16.11
N ASN A 290 -21.89 -20.87 -17.28
CA ASN A 290 -22.37 -20.45 -18.61
C ASN A 290 -22.59 -21.68 -19.51
N ALA A 291 -22.79 -21.46 -20.81
CA ALA A 291 -22.97 -22.52 -21.79
C ALA A 291 -21.72 -23.40 -22.02
N VAL A 292 -20.52 -22.94 -21.62
CA VAL A 292 -19.26 -23.70 -21.65
C VAL A 292 -19.14 -24.61 -20.43
N GLY A 293 -19.69 -24.18 -19.29
CA GLY A 293 -19.85 -25.00 -18.10
C GLY A 293 -19.72 -24.21 -16.82
N GLU A 294 -19.39 -24.94 -15.75
CA GLU A 294 -19.34 -24.45 -14.37
C GLU A 294 -17.90 -24.12 -13.97
N SER A 295 -17.72 -23.02 -13.23
CA SER A 295 -16.45 -22.60 -12.62
C SER A 295 -16.06 -23.50 -11.45
N ASP A 296 -14.84 -23.33 -10.94
CA ASP A 296 -14.50 -23.76 -9.58
C ASP A 296 -15.36 -23.03 -8.54
N TYR A 297 -15.38 -23.59 -7.32
CA TYR A 297 -16.15 -23.04 -6.20
C TYR A 297 -15.43 -21.87 -5.52
N SER A 298 -16.23 -21.00 -4.92
CA SER A 298 -15.80 -20.05 -3.90
C SER A 298 -15.16 -20.72 -2.68
N ASN A 299 -14.61 -19.91 -1.78
CA ASN A 299 -14.39 -20.34 -0.40
C ASN A 299 -15.69 -20.92 0.20
N GLU A 300 -15.55 -21.91 1.10
CA GLU A 300 -16.66 -22.36 1.93
C GLU A 300 -16.99 -21.28 3.00
N VAL A 301 -18.25 -21.19 3.42
CA VAL A 301 -18.66 -20.45 4.63
C VAL A 301 -19.55 -21.31 5.52
N VAL A 302 -19.29 -21.31 6.82
CA VAL A 302 -19.94 -22.17 7.83
C VAL A 302 -20.82 -21.33 8.75
N VAL A 303 -22.03 -21.81 9.05
CA VAL A 303 -22.97 -21.12 9.95
C VAL A 303 -23.81 -22.13 10.74
N ILE A 304 -24.20 -21.73 11.96
CA ILE A 304 -25.18 -22.43 12.80
C ILE A 304 -26.33 -21.43 13.02
N PRO A 305 -27.42 -21.49 12.23
CA PRO A 305 -28.54 -20.57 12.34
C PRO A 305 -29.15 -20.62 13.74
N GLY A 306 -29.61 -19.47 14.23
CA GLY A 306 -30.19 -19.35 15.56
C GLY A 306 -29.24 -19.68 16.73
N SER A 307 -27.92 -19.63 16.53
CA SER A 307 -26.99 -19.47 17.66
C SER A 307 -27.01 -18.04 18.18
N THR A 308 -26.61 -17.83 19.43
CA THR A 308 -26.22 -16.50 19.90
C THR A 308 -24.97 -16.01 19.16
N PRO A 309 -24.70 -14.69 19.10
CA PRO A 309 -23.50 -14.17 18.44
C PRO A 309 -22.22 -14.48 19.24
N GLY A 310 -21.08 -14.39 18.56
CA GLY A 310 -19.77 -14.39 19.23
C GLY A 310 -19.65 -13.20 20.20
N PRO A 311 -18.98 -13.36 21.35
CA PRO A 311 -18.77 -12.26 22.27
C PRO A 311 -17.79 -11.24 21.68
N PRO A 312 -18.09 -9.92 21.75
CA PRO A 312 -17.12 -8.89 21.41
C PRO A 312 -15.92 -8.94 22.38
N THR A 313 -14.77 -8.48 21.91
CA THR A 313 -13.50 -8.47 22.68
C THR A 313 -12.95 -7.06 22.82
N ASP A 314 -11.81 -6.93 23.50
CA ASP A 314 -10.95 -5.74 23.45
C ASP A 314 -11.68 -4.45 23.88
N LEU A 315 -12.54 -4.53 24.92
CA LEU A 315 -13.25 -3.37 25.44
C LEU A 315 -12.28 -2.42 26.16
N GLN A 316 -12.23 -1.19 25.69
CA GLN A 316 -11.33 -0.13 26.16
C GLN A 316 -12.08 1.21 26.26
N VAL A 317 -11.56 2.10 27.12
CA VAL A 317 -11.95 3.52 27.15
C VAL A 317 -11.00 4.28 26.23
N ILE A 318 -11.55 4.96 25.22
CA ILE A 318 -10.76 5.73 24.24
C ILE A 318 -10.74 7.24 24.51
N SER A 319 -11.66 7.74 25.35
CA SER A 319 -11.63 9.10 25.91
C SER A 319 -12.60 9.22 27.08
N PHE A 320 -12.38 10.19 27.97
CA PHE A 320 -13.30 10.51 29.07
C PHE A 320 -13.23 11.99 29.45
N SER A 321 -14.23 12.44 30.21
CA SER A 321 -14.33 13.76 30.82
C SER A 321 -15.05 13.65 32.17
N GLY A 322 -15.22 14.75 32.91
CA GLY A 322 -16.01 14.76 34.14
C GLY A 322 -17.48 14.34 33.98
N ASN A 323 -18.02 14.34 32.75
CA ASN A 323 -19.43 14.04 32.47
C ASN A 323 -19.63 12.97 31.36
N SER A 324 -18.56 12.33 30.86
CA SER A 324 -18.68 11.35 29.76
C SER A 324 -17.55 10.33 29.69
N VAL A 325 -17.84 9.14 29.20
CA VAL A 325 -16.84 8.08 28.88
C VAL A 325 -17.15 7.55 27.48
N THR A 326 -16.13 7.48 26.61
CA THR A 326 -16.24 6.87 25.28
C THR A 326 -15.58 5.50 25.28
N LEU A 327 -16.37 4.48 24.98
CA LEU A 327 -15.96 3.08 24.86
C LEU A 327 -15.70 2.71 23.40
N SER A 328 -14.79 1.77 23.20
CA SER A 328 -14.57 1.05 21.94
C SER A 328 -14.35 -0.44 22.23
N TRP A 329 -14.85 -1.31 21.36
CA TRP A 329 -14.67 -2.77 21.42
C TRP A 329 -14.49 -3.34 20.03
N ARG A 330 -14.02 -4.59 19.95
CA ARG A 330 -13.86 -5.33 18.71
C ARG A 330 -15.05 -6.26 18.47
N ASP A 331 -15.64 -6.16 17.29
CA ASP A 331 -16.63 -7.13 16.80
C ASP A 331 -15.98 -8.45 16.39
N GLN A 332 -16.68 -9.56 16.66
CA GLN A 332 -16.26 -10.94 16.42
C GLN A 332 -17.37 -11.76 15.72
N SER A 333 -18.44 -11.12 15.24
CA SER A 333 -19.55 -11.80 14.54
C SER A 333 -20.07 -10.99 13.35
N ARG A 334 -21.10 -11.57 12.69
CA ARG A 334 -22.02 -10.94 11.71
C ARG A 334 -23.43 -11.53 11.84
N SER A 335 -23.77 -12.00 13.04
CA SER A 335 -25.06 -12.64 13.37
C SER A 335 -25.78 -11.94 14.53
N GLU A 336 -25.17 -10.89 15.06
CA GLU A 336 -25.72 -9.92 15.97
C GLU A 336 -26.74 -8.99 15.28
N THR A 337 -27.78 -8.63 16.02
CA THR A 337 -28.66 -7.48 15.72
C THR A 337 -28.08 -6.20 16.31
N GLY A 338 -27.18 -6.31 17.30
CA GLY A 338 -26.50 -5.18 17.91
C GLY A 338 -25.76 -5.55 19.20
N PHE A 339 -25.36 -4.52 19.95
CA PHE A 339 -24.62 -4.62 21.20
C PHE A 339 -25.35 -3.94 22.36
N LYS A 340 -25.32 -4.57 23.54
CA LYS A 340 -25.85 -4.04 24.80
C LYS A 340 -24.69 -3.60 25.68
N ILE A 341 -24.73 -2.33 26.11
CA ILE A 341 -23.72 -1.72 26.98
C ILE A 341 -24.25 -1.70 28.40
N GLU A 342 -23.48 -2.25 29.34
CA GLU A 342 -23.83 -2.31 30.76
C GLU A 342 -22.79 -1.59 31.62
N ARG A 343 -23.26 -0.87 32.65
CA ARG A 343 -22.45 -0.09 33.60
C ARG A 343 -22.83 -0.41 35.04
N LYS A 344 -21.83 -0.48 35.92
CA LYS A 344 -21.96 -0.48 37.40
C LYS A 344 -21.05 0.58 38.03
N VAL A 345 -21.30 0.89 39.29
CA VAL A 345 -20.30 1.49 40.20
C VAL A 345 -19.66 0.37 41.05
N PRO A 346 -18.48 0.56 41.66
CA PRO A 346 -17.92 -0.40 42.61
C PRO A 346 -18.92 -0.80 43.70
N GLY A 347 -19.04 -2.10 43.97
CA GLY A 347 -20.03 -2.67 44.90
C GLY A 347 -21.48 -2.70 44.40
N GLY A 348 -21.79 -2.06 43.28
CA GLY A 348 -23.14 -2.04 42.68
C GLY A 348 -23.40 -3.13 41.64
N SER A 349 -24.67 -3.34 41.33
CA SER A 349 -25.11 -4.21 40.23
C SER A 349 -24.96 -3.54 38.86
N TYR A 350 -24.89 -4.35 37.80
CA TYR A 350 -24.91 -3.86 36.42
C TYR A 350 -26.31 -3.40 35.99
N THR A 351 -26.35 -2.29 35.27
CA THR A 351 -27.53 -1.78 34.57
C THR A 351 -27.22 -1.65 33.09
N GLN A 352 -28.15 -2.02 32.20
CA GLN A 352 -28.02 -1.74 30.77
C GLN A 352 -28.30 -0.26 30.53
N ILE A 353 -27.30 0.46 30.03
CA ILE A 353 -27.37 1.92 29.83
C ILE A 353 -27.74 2.29 28.39
N ASN A 354 -27.38 1.46 27.41
CA ASN A 354 -27.79 1.65 26.03
C ASN A 354 -27.73 0.32 25.23
N THR A 355 -28.33 0.35 24.03
CA THR A 355 -28.15 -0.62 22.95
C THR A 355 -27.68 0.14 21.70
N VAL A 356 -26.79 -0.45 20.90
CA VAL A 356 -26.40 0.06 19.57
C VAL A 356 -26.57 -1.04 18.52
N ASP A 357 -26.72 -0.65 17.24
CA ASP A 357 -27.00 -1.57 16.13
C ASP A 357 -25.80 -2.49 15.77
N ALA A 358 -26.06 -3.48 14.93
CA ALA A 358 -25.04 -4.42 14.42
C ALA A 358 -23.85 -3.70 13.79
N ASN A 359 -22.64 -4.26 13.93
CA ASN A 359 -21.37 -3.67 13.47
C ASN A 359 -20.97 -2.33 14.14
N VAL A 360 -21.77 -1.75 15.06
CA VAL A 360 -21.37 -0.54 15.80
C VAL A 360 -20.42 -0.92 16.93
N THR A 361 -19.18 -0.42 16.87
CA THR A 361 -18.07 -0.81 17.75
C THR A 361 -17.68 0.25 18.79
N THR A 362 -18.43 1.34 18.90
CA THR A 362 -18.17 2.43 19.86
C THR A 362 -19.45 2.96 20.49
N TYR A 363 -19.34 3.50 21.71
CA TYR A 363 -20.44 4.17 22.40
C TYR A 363 -19.92 5.26 23.34
N LYS A 364 -20.59 6.42 23.37
CA LYS A 364 -20.29 7.51 24.30
C LYS A 364 -21.38 7.60 25.37
N ASP A 365 -21.01 7.24 26.59
CA ASP A 365 -21.82 7.46 27.79
C ASP A 365 -21.71 8.92 28.25
N THR A 366 -22.80 9.48 28.75
CA THR A 366 -22.93 10.90 29.14
C THR A 366 -23.90 11.07 30.31
N GLY A 367 -23.72 12.12 31.12
CA GLY A 367 -24.47 12.27 32.38
C GLY A 367 -23.79 11.59 33.56
N LEU A 368 -22.45 11.53 33.52
CA LEU A 368 -21.64 10.94 34.59
C LEU A 368 -21.37 11.95 35.70
N VAL A 369 -21.22 11.46 36.94
CA VAL A 369 -20.85 12.28 38.09
C VAL A 369 -19.33 12.28 38.20
N SER A 370 -18.71 13.44 38.01
CA SER A 370 -17.25 13.56 38.06
C SER A 370 -16.65 13.06 39.38
N GLY A 371 -15.44 12.51 39.30
CA GLY A 371 -14.73 11.88 40.40
C GLY A 371 -15.23 10.48 40.75
N LYS A 372 -16.29 9.95 40.11
CA LYS A 372 -16.79 8.59 40.37
C LYS A 372 -16.18 7.54 39.46
N THR A 373 -15.87 6.40 40.06
CA THR A 373 -15.50 5.17 39.37
C THR A 373 -16.72 4.52 38.73
N TYR A 374 -16.62 4.20 37.45
CA TYR A 374 -17.57 3.41 36.68
C TYR A 374 -16.86 2.20 36.08
N ILE A 375 -17.59 1.09 35.99
CA ILE A 375 -17.09 -0.17 35.42
C ILE A 375 -18.07 -0.61 34.33
N TYR A 376 -17.55 -0.87 33.14
CA TYR A 376 -18.32 -1.14 31.92
C TYR A 376 -18.07 -2.56 31.39
N ARG A 377 -19.07 -3.11 30.71
CA ARG A 377 -18.97 -4.33 29.90
C ARG A 377 -19.94 -4.27 28.72
N VAL A 378 -19.63 -4.96 27.63
CA VAL A 378 -20.49 -5.01 26.42
C VAL A 378 -20.75 -6.46 26.03
N ARG A 379 -21.89 -6.74 25.41
CA ARG A 379 -22.22 -8.04 24.80
C ARG A 379 -23.01 -7.87 23.52
N ALA A 380 -22.81 -8.75 22.54
CA ALA A 380 -23.65 -8.85 21.36
C ALA A 380 -25.01 -9.50 21.70
N TYR A 381 -26.03 -9.26 20.88
CA TYR A 381 -27.30 -9.98 20.96
C TYR A 381 -27.94 -10.17 19.58
N ASN A 382 -28.82 -11.16 19.46
CA ASN A 382 -29.69 -11.38 18.30
C ASN A 382 -31.01 -12.04 18.76
N SER A 383 -31.81 -12.54 17.81
CA SER A 383 -33.08 -13.23 18.10
C SER A 383 -32.94 -14.53 18.91
N ALA A 384 -31.75 -15.13 18.98
CA ALA A 384 -31.49 -16.34 19.77
C ALA A 384 -31.04 -16.04 21.21
N GLY A 385 -30.68 -14.79 21.52
CA GLY A 385 -30.26 -14.37 22.86
C GLY A 385 -29.07 -13.43 22.84
N ASN A 386 -28.25 -13.46 23.89
CA ASN A 386 -27.07 -12.61 24.04
C ASN A 386 -25.80 -13.46 24.08
N SER A 387 -24.68 -12.89 23.63
CA SER A 387 -23.35 -13.47 23.82
C SER A 387 -22.91 -13.42 25.30
N TYR A 388 -21.76 -14.02 25.60
CA TYR A 388 -20.96 -13.62 26.76
C TYR A 388 -20.52 -12.15 26.67
N PHE A 389 -20.09 -11.57 27.78
CA PHE A 389 -19.56 -10.22 27.83
C PHE A 389 -18.09 -10.14 27.39
N THR A 390 -17.66 -8.94 27.04
CA THR A 390 -16.26 -8.50 27.00
C THR A 390 -15.55 -8.70 28.34
N ASN A 391 -14.25 -8.41 28.39
CA ASN A 391 -13.61 -7.96 29.62
C ASN A 391 -14.39 -6.78 30.25
N GLU A 392 -14.28 -6.63 31.58
CA GLU A 392 -14.67 -5.38 32.23
C GLU A 392 -13.61 -4.30 31.96
N VAL A 393 -14.01 -3.02 31.90
CA VAL A 393 -13.10 -1.87 31.92
C VAL A 393 -13.53 -0.87 32.99
N THR A 394 -12.57 -0.41 33.80
CA THR A 394 -12.79 0.48 34.95
C THR A 394 -12.19 1.85 34.66
N VAL A 395 -12.93 2.92 34.93
CA VAL A 395 -12.47 4.30 34.74
C VAL A 395 -13.09 5.21 35.80
N ILE A 396 -12.32 6.20 36.28
CA ILE A 396 -12.85 7.32 37.05
C ILE A 396 -13.23 8.41 36.04
N SER A 397 -14.51 8.80 35.98
CA SER A 397 -14.91 9.89 35.08
C SER A 397 -14.41 11.23 35.63
N GLY A 398 -13.58 11.93 34.87
CA GLY A 398 -13.00 13.21 35.27
C GLY A 398 -11.48 13.21 35.22
N ASN A 399 -10.92 14.34 34.76
CA ASN A 399 -9.47 14.57 34.82
C ASN A 399 -9.16 15.21 36.17
N ILE A 400 -8.79 14.39 37.16
CA ILE A 400 -8.47 14.85 38.52
C ILE A 400 -7.03 15.39 38.51
N PRO A 401 -6.77 16.59 39.07
CA PRO A 401 -5.41 17.11 39.15
C PRO A 401 -4.52 16.38 40.16
N ASP A 402 -3.21 16.42 39.90
CA ASP A 402 -2.19 15.99 40.85
C ASP A 402 -2.12 16.92 42.07
N ALA A 403 -1.60 16.41 43.19
CA ALA A 403 -1.52 17.16 44.43
C ALA A 403 -0.41 18.23 44.39
N PRO A 404 -0.67 19.48 44.84
CA PRO A 404 0.36 20.49 45.02
C PRO A 404 1.45 20.00 45.98
N THR A 405 2.71 20.34 45.69
CA THR A 405 3.88 19.89 46.47
C THR A 405 4.69 21.06 46.99
N ASN A 406 5.63 20.81 47.91
CA ASN A 406 6.54 21.82 48.44
C ASN A 406 5.83 23.07 48.98
N LEU A 407 4.72 22.90 49.70
CA LEU A 407 4.05 24.01 50.37
C LEU A 407 4.97 24.58 51.46
N THR A 408 5.37 25.84 51.31
CA THR A 408 6.16 26.58 52.29
C THR A 408 5.42 27.85 52.71
N VAL A 409 5.83 28.41 53.86
CA VAL A 409 5.27 29.64 54.42
C VAL A 409 6.41 30.53 54.91
N THR A 410 6.29 31.83 54.68
CA THR A 410 7.26 32.85 55.11
C THR A 410 6.55 34.02 55.76
N ILE A 411 7.12 34.58 56.83
CA ILE A 411 6.59 35.78 57.48
C ILE A 411 6.78 36.98 56.54
N ALA A 412 5.71 37.74 56.33
CA ALA A 412 5.73 38.97 55.52
C ALA A 412 5.64 40.22 56.41
N SER A 413 4.86 40.16 57.49
CA SER A 413 4.76 41.17 58.53
C SER A 413 4.15 40.55 59.80
N ALA A 414 3.97 41.34 60.88
CA ALA A 414 3.40 40.84 62.14
C ALA A 414 1.99 40.22 62.02
N THR A 415 1.26 40.53 60.95
CA THR A 415 -0.12 40.06 60.72
C THR A 415 -0.29 39.34 59.37
N GLU A 416 0.80 38.99 58.69
CA GLU A 416 0.76 38.48 57.32
C GLU A 416 1.86 37.46 57.00
N VAL A 417 1.52 36.45 56.18
CA VAL A 417 2.47 35.46 55.65
C VAL A 417 2.27 35.23 54.16
N ASN A 418 3.34 34.89 53.44
CA ASN A 418 3.26 34.41 52.06
C ASN A 418 3.37 32.88 52.04
N LEU A 419 2.42 32.22 51.40
CA LEU A 419 2.47 30.81 51.02
C LEU A 419 3.02 30.69 49.59
N THR A 420 3.84 29.68 49.34
CA THR A 420 4.24 29.26 47.98
C THR A 420 4.23 27.74 47.85
N TRP A 421 3.92 27.23 46.67
CA TRP A 421 3.87 25.80 46.37
C TRP A 421 4.33 25.51 44.93
N MET A 422 4.65 24.25 44.67
CA MET A 422 4.97 23.72 43.35
C MET A 422 3.73 23.02 42.77
N ASP A 423 3.29 23.55 41.63
CA ASP A 423 2.27 22.94 40.78
C ASP A 423 2.75 21.59 40.21
N LYS A 424 1.79 20.72 39.87
CA LYS A 424 2.01 19.38 39.31
C LYS A 424 1.07 19.01 38.17
N SER A 425 0.06 19.83 37.87
CA SER A 425 -0.92 19.55 36.83
C SER A 425 -0.91 20.61 35.71
N ASP A 426 -1.63 20.28 34.64
CA ASP A 426 -2.06 21.20 33.57
C ASP A 426 -3.59 21.14 33.35
N ASN A 427 -4.30 20.40 34.21
CA ASN A 427 -5.71 20.04 34.09
C ASN A 427 -6.59 20.59 35.23
N GLU A 428 -6.02 21.39 36.14
CA GLU A 428 -6.74 22.08 37.19
C GLU A 428 -7.52 23.29 36.67
N THR A 429 -8.50 23.75 37.44
CA THR A 429 -9.17 25.05 37.30
C THR A 429 -8.77 26.01 38.42
N GLY A 430 -8.03 25.54 39.43
CA GLY A 430 -7.45 26.35 40.48
C GLY A 430 -6.98 25.55 41.69
N PHE A 431 -6.67 26.26 42.78
CA PHE A 431 -6.25 25.71 44.07
C PHE A 431 -7.12 26.24 45.21
N VAL A 432 -7.44 25.36 46.17
CA VAL A 432 -8.10 25.69 47.44
C VAL A 432 -7.04 25.73 48.53
N ILE A 433 -6.95 26.87 49.24
CA ILE A 433 -6.06 27.07 50.38
C ILE A 433 -6.88 26.92 51.67
N GLU A 434 -6.44 26.00 52.54
CA GLU A 434 -7.05 25.77 53.85
C GLU A 434 -6.10 26.12 55.00
N ARG A 435 -6.68 26.61 56.09
CA ARG A 435 -5.97 26.99 57.33
C ARG A 435 -6.71 26.45 58.56
N LYS A 436 -5.96 26.01 59.57
CA LYS A 436 -6.44 25.79 60.95
C LYS A 436 -5.55 26.53 61.95
N THR A 437 -6.10 26.82 63.12
CA THR A 437 -5.35 27.15 64.34
C THR A 437 -5.06 25.86 65.13
N LEU A 438 -4.17 25.93 66.12
CA LEU A 438 -3.78 24.74 66.89
C LEU A 438 -4.95 24.20 67.74
N GLY A 439 -5.47 23.03 67.35
CA GLY A 439 -6.64 22.39 67.97
C GLY A 439 -7.91 22.44 67.12
N ASP A 440 -7.95 23.28 66.08
CA ASP A 440 -9.12 23.48 65.23
C ASP A 440 -9.15 22.60 63.98
N SER A 441 -10.33 22.53 63.36
CA SER A 441 -10.51 21.99 62.01
C SER A 441 -9.97 22.93 60.93
N PHE A 442 -9.56 22.37 59.79
CA PHE A 442 -9.25 23.15 58.61
C PHE A 442 -10.50 23.83 58.05
N ASN A 443 -10.36 25.10 57.71
CA ASN A 443 -11.34 25.90 56.99
C ASN A 443 -10.70 26.42 55.70
N GLU A 444 -11.48 26.48 54.62
CA GLU A 444 -11.07 27.18 53.40
C GLU A 444 -10.94 28.68 53.70
N ILE A 445 -9.83 29.27 53.25
CA ILE A 445 -9.56 30.72 53.42
C ILE A 445 -9.46 31.46 52.09
N ALA A 446 -9.17 30.76 50.99
CA ALA A 446 -9.14 31.32 49.65
C ALA A 446 -9.18 30.21 48.58
N THR A 447 -9.68 30.58 47.41
CA THR A 447 -9.39 29.90 46.14
C THR A 447 -8.57 30.83 45.24
N VAL A 448 -7.69 30.24 44.44
CA VAL A 448 -6.91 30.93 43.39
C VAL A 448 -7.02 30.16 42.07
N GLY A 449 -6.83 30.85 40.95
CA GLY A 449 -7.00 30.27 39.61
C GLY A 449 -5.90 29.28 39.17
N THR A 450 -6.07 28.77 37.96
CA THR A 450 -5.11 27.91 37.22
C THR A 450 -3.68 28.40 37.32
N ASN A 451 -2.72 27.49 37.50
CA ASN A 451 -1.27 27.75 37.48
C ASN A 451 -0.78 28.77 38.54
N VAL A 452 -1.62 29.20 39.49
CA VAL A 452 -1.19 30.07 40.60
C VAL A 452 -0.41 29.25 41.63
N THR A 453 0.78 29.73 41.99
CA THR A 453 1.76 29.02 42.84
C THR A 453 2.07 29.74 44.16
N ASN A 454 1.34 30.81 44.48
CA ASN A 454 1.54 31.62 45.68
C ASN A 454 0.24 32.29 46.17
N TYR A 455 0.18 32.58 47.47
CA TYR A 455 -0.93 33.29 48.11
C TYR A 455 -0.45 34.07 49.34
N LYS A 456 -0.83 35.35 49.45
CA LYS A 456 -0.58 36.15 50.67
C LYS A 456 -1.78 36.03 51.60
N ASN A 457 -1.56 35.55 52.82
CA ASN A 457 -2.59 35.52 53.86
C ASN A 457 -2.35 36.65 54.86
N SER A 458 -3.39 37.44 55.14
CA SER A 458 -3.34 38.64 55.97
C SER A 458 -4.38 38.63 57.10
N GLY A 459 -4.27 39.56 58.05
CA GLY A 459 -5.20 39.66 59.19
C GLY A 459 -4.97 38.58 60.24
N LEU A 460 -3.73 38.13 60.39
CA LEU A 460 -3.31 37.11 61.34
C LEU A 460 -3.01 37.74 62.72
N ALA A 461 -3.28 37.00 63.79
CA ALA A 461 -3.02 37.43 65.15
C ALA A 461 -1.59 37.07 65.59
N ALA A 462 -0.97 37.96 66.37
CA ALA A 462 0.32 37.71 66.98
C ALA A 462 0.26 36.52 67.96
N ASN A 463 1.41 35.88 68.17
CA ASN A 463 1.63 34.70 69.03
C ASN A 463 0.69 33.51 68.75
N THR A 464 0.04 33.49 67.58
CA THR A 464 -0.90 32.44 67.15
C THR A 464 -0.22 31.52 66.14
N THR A 465 -0.36 30.20 66.36
CA THR A 465 0.15 29.17 65.45
C THR A 465 -0.91 28.80 64.41
N TYR A 466 -0.59 29.05 63.15
CA TYR A 466 -1.42 28.69 61.99
C TYR A 466 -0.80 27.51 61.24
N ILE A 467 -1.65 26.60 60.78
CA ILE A 467 -1.24 25.44 59.98
C ILE A 467 -2.01 25.48 58.65
N TYR A 468 -1.31 25.31 57.54
CA TYR A 468 -1.82 25.46 56.18
C TYR A 468 -1.71 24.15 55.39
N ARG A 469 -2.62 23.94 54.44
CA ARG A 469 -2.55 22.92 53.38
C ARG A 469 -3.27 23.41 52.13
N ILE A 470 -2.91 22.88 50.97
CA ILE A 470 -3.50 23.27 49.67
C ILE A 470 -3.89 22.01 48.88
N LYS A 471 -5.00 22.07 48.13
CA LYS A 471 -5.39 21.07 47.14
C LYS A 471 -5.66 21.74 45.79
N ALA A 472 -5.31 21.08 44.69
CA ALA A 472 -5.76 21.46 43.36
C ALA A 472 -7.23 21.03 43.17
N TYR A 473 -7.96 21.71 42.31
CA TYR A 473 -9.28 21.29 41.85
C TYR A 473 -9.43 21.56 40.36
N GLY A 474 -10.01 20.62 39.62
CA GLY A 474 -10.23 20.70 38.19
C GLY A 474 -11.58 20.12 37.81
N SER A 475 -11.83 20.01 36.50
CA SER A 475 -13.09 19.44 35.97
C SER A 475 -13.36 18.00 36.45
N GLY A 476 -12.32 17.27 36.89
CA GLY A 476 -12.45 15.94 37.48
C GLY A 476 -12.90 15.90 38.94
N GLY A 477 -12.65 16.96 39.71
CA GLY A 477 -12.73 16.96 41.18
C GLY A 477 -11.45 17.56 41.80
N SER A 478 -11.24 17.32 43.09
CA SER A 478 -10.03 17.79 43.81
C SER A 478 -8.94 16.72 43.91
N SER A 479 -7.69 17.17 43.95
CA SER A 479 -6.53 16.37 44.31
C SER A 479 -6.53 15.98 45.80
N SER A 480 -5.59 15.11 46.19
CA SER A 480 -5.12 15.04 47.58
C SER A 480 -4.50 16.37 48.02
N TYR A 481 -4.42 16.61 49.33
CA TYR A 481 -3.73 17.78 49.87
C TYR A 481 -2.20 17.68 49.73
N SER A 482 -1.56 18.86 49.71
CA SER A 482 -0.12 19.05 49.90
C SER A 482 0.36 18.54 51.27
N ASN A 483 1.67 18.65 51.52
CA ASN A 483 2.17 18.67 52.89
C ASN A 483 1.47 19.77 53.70
N GLU A 484 1.28 19.54 55.00
CA GLU A 484 0.94 20.62 55.93
C GLU A 484 2.20 21.47 56.21
N VAL A 485 2.03 22.75 56.51
CA VAL A 485 3.10 23.62 57.02
C VAL A 485 2.59 24.52 58.13
N SER A 486 3.38 24.71 59.19
CA SER A 486 3.03 25.52 60.36
C SER A 486 3.87 26.80 60.45
N ILE A 487 3.31 27.85 61.05
CA ILE A 487 4.00 29.10 61.37
C ILE A 487 3.40 29.76 62.61
N THR A 488 4.23 30.41 63.42
CA THR A 488 3.81 31.18 64.60
C THR A 488 4.32 32.61 64.47
N LEU A 489 3.42 33.59 64.52
CA LEU A 489 3.74 35.01 64.38
C LEU A 489 4.04 35.64 65.75
N SER A 490 5.12 35.23 66.43
CA SER A 490 5.59 35.95 67.62
C SER A 490 6.38 37.20 67.22
N ASP A 491 6.39 38.22 68.07
CA ASP A 491 7.16 39.45 67.83
C ASP A 491 8.66 39.16 67.65
N GLU A 492 9.17 38.14 68.34
CA GLU A 492 10.53 37.63 68.17
C GLU A 492 10.75 36.99 66.79
N MET A 493 9.84 36.14 66.29
CA MET A 493 9.99 35.54 64.96
C MET A 493 9.80 36.57 63.83
N VAL A 494 8.95 37.59 64.05
CA VAL A 494 8.79 38.73 63.14
C VAL A 494 10.08 39.56 63.13
N ALA A 495 10.69 39.83 64.28
CA ALA A 495 12.00 40.47 64.35
C ALA A 495 13.09 39.63 63.67
N LYS A 496 13.19 38.32 63.95
CA LYS A 496 14.22 37.43 63.40
C LYS A 496 14.10 37.17 61.90
N SER A 497 12.89 37.33 61.32
CA SER A 497 12.66 37.21 59.87
C SER A 497 12.88 38.53 59.11
N LEU A 498 12.77 39.67 59.78
CA LEU A 498 13.01 41.00 59.20
C LEU A 498 14.42 41.55 59.49
N SER A 499 15.16 40.99 60.46
CA SER A 499 16.51 41.41 60.81
C SER A 499 17.56 40.96 59.79
N LYS A 500 18.06 41.89 58.96
CA LYS A 500 19.29 41.72 58.18
C LYS A 500 20.50 42.17 59.02
N THR A 501 21.30 41.23 59.51
CA THR A 501 22.60 41.51 60.15
C THR A 501 23.64 40.50 59.66
N GLN A 502 24.90 40.92 59.51
CA GLN A 502 25.97 40.12 58.92
C GLN A 502 26.52 39.06 59.88
N GLY A 503 26.73 37.85 59.36
CA GLY A 503 27.12 36.64 60.07
C GLY A 503 26.50 35.41 59.41
N ILE A 504 26.93 34.21 59.78
CA ILE A 504 26.32 32.95 59.32
C ILE A 504 25.93 32.12 60.54
N GLU A 505 24.64 32.14 60.87
CA GLU A 505 23.98 31.26 61.84
C GLU A 505 23.42 30.05 61.08
N MET A 506 23.84 28.84 61.44
CA MET A 506 23.30 27.59 60.90
C MET A 506 22.81 26.66 62.01
N ASN A 507 21.52 26.30 61.96
CA ASN A 507 20.86 25.47 62.97
C ASN A 507 20.47 24.13 62.37
N PHE A 508 21.18 23.07 62.76
CA PHE A 508 20.98 21.70 62.28
C PHE A 508 20.31 20.85 63.36
N LEU A 509 19.45 19.92 62.97
CA LEU A 509 18.83 18.94 63.87
C LEU A 509 19.33 17.53 63.53
N VAL A 510 19.80 16.78 64.52
CA VAL A 510 20.25 15.39 64.31
C VAL A 510 19.06 14.53 63.85
N GLY A 511 19.32 13.62 62.91
CA GLY A 511 18.29 12.77 62.31
C GLY A 511 17.37 13.47 61.31
N GLN A 512 17.48 14.78 61.11
CA GLN A 512 16.68 15.53 60.14
C GLN A 512 17.49 15.97 58.91
N THR A 513 16.87 15.92 57.73
CA THR A 513 17.43 16.44 56.47
C THR A 513 17.19 17.94 56.28
N VAL A 514 16.57 18.63 57.24
CA VAL A 514 16.36 20.08 57.21
C VAL A 514 17.32 20.80 58.16
N TYR A 515 17.72 22.00 57.76
CA TYR A 515 18.45 22.94 58.61
C TYR A 515 18.04 24.37 58.27
N TYR A 516 18.34 25.30 59.17
CA TYR A 516 18.18 26.74 58.90
C TYR A 516 19.56 27.36 58.67
N SER A 517 19.67 28.26 57.71
CA SER A 517 20.84 29.11 57.48
C SER A 517 20.37 30.56 57.40
N ASN A 518 20.80 31.40 58.34
CA ASN A 518 20.29 32.78 58.52
C ASN A 518 18.75 32.83 58.45
N ASN A 519 18.10 31.97 59.26
CA ASN A 519 16.66 31.75 59.35
C ASN A 519 15.95 31.27 58.05
N GLN A 520 16.66 31.07 56.94
CA GLN A 520 16.09 30.41 55.76
C GLN A 520 16.18 28.88 55.90
N LEU A 521 15.06 28.20 55.68
CA LEU A 521 15.03 26.73 55.58
C LEU A 521 15.87 26.26 54.38
N LYS A 522 16.71 25.26 54.60
CA LYS A 522 17.57 24.58 53.61
C LYS A 522 17.43 23.06 53.80
N ILE A 523 17.72 22.29 52.74
CA ILE A 523 17.57 20.83 52.71
C ILE A 523 18.93 20.18 52.40
N MET A 524 19.25 19.15 53.17
CA MET A 524 20.42 18.29 53.02
C MET A 524 20.03 16.95 52.37
N ASP A 525 20.94 16.36 51.61
CA ASP A 525 20.76 15.04 51.01
C ASP A 525 20.97 13.86 52.00
N THR A 526 21.37 14.16 53.24
CA THR A 526 21.58 13.20 54.34
C THR A 526 21.53 13.95 55.67
N ALA A 527 20.92 13.35 56.69
CA ALA A 527 20.80 13.95 58.02
C ALA A 527 22.13 13.94 58.80
N PRO A 528 22.39 14.92 59.69
CA PRO A 528 23.44 14.82 60.69
C PRO A 528 23.17 13.65 61.63
N ILE A 529 24.22 12.95 62.06
CA ILE A 529 24.11 11.79 62.97
C ILE A 529 25.08 11.91 64.14
N VAL A 530 24.78 11.25 65.25
CA VAL A 530 25.72 11.10 66.38
C VAL A 530 26.29 9.68 66.36
N ILE A 531 27.62 9.58 66.33
CA ILE A 531 28.40 8.35 66.45
C ILE A 531 29.44 8.60 67.54
N GLU A 532 29.63 7.64 68.45
CA GLU A 532 30.68 7.71 69.49
C GLU A 532 30.64 9.03 70.29
N SER A 533 29.43 9.50 70.61
CA SER A 533 29.17 10.77 71.30
C SER A 533 29.71 12.04 70.61
N ARG A 534 29.85 12.01 69.27
CA ARG A 534 30.13 13.19 68.42
C ARG A 534 29.22 13.25 67.20
N THR A 535 28.90 14.47 66.78
CA THR A 535 28.12 14.71 65.56
C THR A 535 29.00 14.61 64.32
N LEU A 536 28.51 13.88 63.32
CA LEU A 536 29.04 13.87 61.96
C LEU A 536 27.95 14.39 61.01
N LEU A 537 28.36 15.15 59.99
CA LEU A 537 27.46 15.90 59.10
C LEU A 537 28.00 15.88 57.66
N PRO A 538 27.15 15.95 56.60
CA PRO A 538 27.64 16.04 55.23
C PRO A 538 28.22 17.44 54.99
N ILE A 539 29.53 17.58 55.16
CA ILE A 539 30.19 18.89 55.39
C ILE A 539 29.91 19.95 54.31
N LYS A 540 29.55 19.49 53.10
CA LYS A 540 29.16 20.30 51.94
C LYS A 540 28.27 21.49 52.35
N TYR A 541 27.24 21.25 53.15
CA TYR A 541 26.24 22.24 53.54
C TYR A 541 26.75 23.35 54.48
N ILE A 542 27.91 23.15 55.09
CA ILE A 542 28.62 24.13 55.92
C ILE A 542 29.66 24.87 55.08
N VAL A 543 30.42 24.16 54.24
CA VAL A 543 31.46 24.80 53.43
C VAL A 543 30.86 25.71 52.35
N GLU A 544 29.74 25.31 51.71
CA GLU A 544 29.00 26.16 50.77
C GLU A 544 28.39 27.39 51.45
N ALA A 545 28.09 27.33 52.75
CA ALA A 545 27.57 28.47 53.51
C ALA A 545 28.68 29.40 54.04
N MET A 546 29.94 28.96 54.04
CA MET A 546 31.11 29.68 54.59
C MET A 546 32.15 30.03 53.50
N ASP A 547 31.79 30.01 52.22
CA ASP A 547 32.69 30.21 51.07
C ASP A 547 33.97 29.35 51.10
N ALA A 548 33.88 28.16 51.69
CA ALA A 548 34.95 27.17 51.72
C ALA A 548 34.79 26.14 50.60
N THR A 549 35.90 25.58 50.13
CA THR A 549 35.89 24.53 49.09
C THR A 549 36.38 23.20 49.63
N VAL A 550 35.88 22.09 49.07
CA VAL A 550 36.29 20.74 49.46
C VAL A 550 36.69 19.93 48.23
N ALA A 551 37.94 19.48 48.22
CA ALA A 551 38.47 18.54 47.25
C ALA A 551 38.41 17.11 47.83
N TRP A 552 38.11 16.14 46.96
CA TRP A 552 38.13 14.72 47.29
C TRP A 552 39.24 14.01 46.50
N ASN A 553 40.09 13.26 47.20
CA ASN A 553 41.11 12.41 46.61
C ASN A 553 40.71 10.94 46.78
N ASP A 554 40.28 10.33 45.68
CA ASP A 554 39.79 8.95 45.66
C ASP A 554 40.87 7.88 45.93
N LYS A 555 42.14 8.20 45.65
CA LYS A 555 43.28 7.28 45.85
C LYS A 555 43.69 7.21 47.32
N GLU A 556 43.70 8.36 48.00
CA GLU A 556 44.00 8.47 49.43
C GLU A 556 42.78 8.27 50.33
N LYS A 557 41.56 8.29 49.73
CA LYS A 557 40.27 8.41 50.46
C LYS A 557 40.34 9.54 51.47
N LYS A 558 40.66 10.74 50.95
CA LYS A 558 40.93 11.95 51.72
C LYS A 558 40.03 13.09 51.26
N ALA A 559 39.40 13.78 52.21
CA ALA A 559 38.79 15.08 52.00
C ALA A 559 39.78 16.18 52.41
N THR A 560 39.99 17.16 51.54
CA THR A 560 40.78 18.36 51.84
C THR A 560 39.88 19.58 51.75
N ILE A 561 39.80 20.34 52.84
CA ILE A 561 38.99 21.55 52.99
C ILE A 561 39.92 22.76 52.90
N TYR A 562 39.60 23.71 52.03
CA TYR A 562 40.29 24.99 51.91
C TYR A 562 39.36 26.10 52.37
N PHE A 563 39.79 26.88 53.36
CA PHE A 563 39.05 28.02 53.91
C PHE A 563 40.01 29.13 54.28
N LYS A 564 39.99 30.23 53.53
CA LYS A 564 40.98 31.32 53.62
C LYS A 564 42.40 30.73 53.54
N GLU A 565 43.29 31.07 54.47
CA GLU A 565 44.66 30.52 54.53
C GLU A 565 44.74 29.13 55.19
N LYS A 566 43.62 28.55 55.64
CA LYS A 566 43.60 27.25 56.33
C LYS A 566 43.33 26.10 55.38
N THR A 567 44.09 25.02 55.54
CA THR A 567 43.90 23.73 54.86
C THR A 567 43.69 22.64 55.91
N ILE A 568 42.58 21.90 55.82
CA ILE A 568 42.25 20.79 56.71
C ILE A 568 42.17 19.50 55.89
N GLU A 569 43.03 18.53 56.17
CA GLU A 569 43.04 17.21 55.51
C GLU A 569 42.51 16.12 56.46
N LEU A 570 41.51 15.34 56.02
CA LEU A 570 40.95 14.23 56.79
C LEU A 570 40.87 12.96 55.93
N TRP A 571 41.35 11.84 56.45
CA TRP A 571 41.32 10.52 55.79
C TRP A 571 40.14 9.67 56.31
N MET A 572 39.45 8.96 55.42
CA MET A 572 38.31 8.12 55.82
C MET A 572 38.73 7.01 56.78
N ASN A 573 37.92 6.80 57.82
CA ASN A 573 38.17 5.86 58.93
C ASN A 573 39.46 6.12 59.74
N ASN A 574 40.12 7.25 59.55
CA ASN A 574 41.28 7.68 60.35
C ASN A 574 40.83 8.70 61.42
N ASN A 575 41.37 8.58 62.63
CA ASN A 575 41.13 9.53 63.75
C ASN A 575 42.16 10.68 63.80
N THR A 576 43.11 10.69 62.86
CA THR A 576 44.13 11.72 62.71
C THR A 576 43.90 12.50 61.42
N ALA A 577 43.97 13.82 61.53
CA ALA A 577 43.86 14.79 60.45
C ALA A 577 45.15 15.62 60.33
N LYS A 578 45.27 16.46 59.31
CA LYS A 578 46.26 17.55 59.29
C LYS A 578 45.58 18.90 59.22
N VAL A 579 46.06 19.86 60.00
CA VAL A 579 45.68 21.27 59.91
C VAL A 579 46.92 22.06 59.53
N ASN A 580 46.90 22.74 58.39
CA ASN A 580 48.06 23.43 57.81
C ASN A 580 49.34 22.56 57.78
N GLY A 581 49.18 21.28 57.44
CA GLY A 581 50.24 20.27 57.40
C GLY A 581 50.58 19.61 58.75
N VAL A 582 50.15 20.17 59.89
CA VAL A 582 50.43 19.66 61.24
C VAL A 582 49.47 18.52 61.60
N SER A 583 50.04 17.35 61.90
CA SER A 583 49.27 16.16 62.27
C SER A 583 48.59 16.33 63.63
N THR A 584 47.26 16.17 63.66
CA THR A 584 46.41 16.49 64.81
C THR A 584 45.36 15.40 65.01
N LEU A 585 45.11 14.97 66.25
CA LEU A 585 43.98 14.07 66.55
C LEU A 585 42.65 14.82 66.38
N ILE A 586 41.70 14.17 65.71
CA ILE A 586 40.36 14.72 65.46
C ILE A 586 39.59 14.94 66.77
N ASP A 587 39.76 14.03 67.74
CA ASP A 587 39.32 14.22 69.11
C ASP A 587 40.31 13.53 70.08
N PRO A 588 41.14 14.30 70.83
CA PRO A 588 42.05 13.74 71.83
C PRO A 588 41.35 13.00 72.98
N SER A 589 40.05 13.22 73.21
CA SER A 589 39.25 12.54 74.23
C SER A 589 38.49 11.31 73.72
N ASN A 590 38.38 11.12 72.40
CA ASN A 590 37.77 9.94 71.82
C ASN A 590 38.39 9.55 70.45
N THR A 591 39.27 8.55 70.49
CA THR A 591 39.97 8.01 69.32
C THR A 591 39.09 7.23 68.34
N ASN A 592 37.81 6.98 68.65
CA ASN A 592 36.87 6.37 67.70
C ASN A 592 36.29 7.39 66.70
N VAL A 593 36.41 8.69 66.97
CA VAL A 593 35.86 9.78 66.14
C VAL A 593 36.68 9.93 64.85
N LYS A 594 36.04 9.63 63.71
CA LYS A 594 36.68 9.56 62.39
C LYS A 594 35.68 9.87 61.27
N PRO A 595 36.12 10.34 60.09
CA PRO A 595 35.24 10.48 58.92
C PRO A 595 34.73 9.12 58.44
N ILE A 596 33.45 9.05 58.04
CA ILE A 596 32.84 7.82 57.49
C ILE A 596 32.05 8.08 56.20
N THR A 597 31.74 7.01 55.47
CA THR A 597 30.85 7.05 54.32
C THR A 597 29.54 6.31 54.65
N LEU A 598 28.39 6.96 54.47
CA LEU A 598 27.08 6.32 54.54
C LEU A 598 26.59 5.93 53.14
N PRO A 599 25.78 4.86 52.97
CA PRO A 599 25.10 4.60 51.71
C PRO A 599 24.18 5.78 51.32
N PRO A 600 24.10 6.21 50.04
CA PRO A 600 24.75 5.65 48.85
C PRO A 600 26.04 6.41 48.45
N GLY A 601 27.01 6.55 49.36
CA GLY A 601 28.32 7.19 49.09
C GLY A 601 28.52 8.56 49.74
N ARG A 602 27.73 8.93 50.75
CA ARG A 602 27.73 10.25 51.41
C ARG A 602 28.86 10.35 52.43
N ILE A 603 29.76 11.32 52.25
CA ILE A 603 30.89 11.57 53.16
C ILE A 603 30.42 12.38 54.36
N MET A 604 30.55 11.80 55.55
CA MET A 604 30.19 12.43 56.83
C MET A 604 31.47 12.78 57.58
N LEU A 605 31.71 14.06 57.84
CA LEU A 605 32.90 14.52 58.56
C LEU A 605 32.61 14.85 60.03
N PRO A 606 33.60 14.70 60.94
CA PRO A 606 33.50 15.12 62.34
C PRO A 606 33.24 16.62 62.45
N LEU A 607 32.00 16.98 62.80
CA LEU A 607 31.47 18.33 62.62
C LEU A 607 32.30 19.37 63.37
N ARG A 608 32.40 19.20 64.70
CA ARG A 608 33.05 20.14 65.61
C ARG A 608 34.51 20.41 65.24
N PHE A 609 35.27 19.36 64.92
CA PHE A 609 36.68 19.48 64.55
C PHE A 609 36.88 20.35 63.31
N VAL A 610 36.04 20.18 62.27
CA VAL A 610 36.15 20.98 61.06
C VAL A 610 35.76 22.44 61.33
N THR A 611 34.61 22.68 61.97
CA THR A 611 34.07 24.03 62.12
C THR A 611 34.83 24.89 63.12
N GLU A 612 35.33 24.32 64.22
CA GLU A 612 36.21 25.05 65.15
C GLU A 612 37.56 25.40 64.50
N ASN A 613 38.12 24.51 63.67
CA ASN A 613 39.30 24.85 62.87
C ASN A 613 39.01 25.95 61.84
N MET A 614 37.81 26.02 61.28
CA MET A 614 37.33 27.14 60.45
C MET A 614 36.96 28.40 61.27
N GLY A 615 37.07 28.38 62.60
CA GLY A 615 36.82 29.55 63.45
C GLY A 615 35.34 29.82 63.75
N ALA A 616 34.44 28.89 63.44
CA ALA A 616 33.04 28.98 63.86
C ALA A 616 32.86 28.43 65.29
N LEU A 617 31.96 29.06 66.04
CA LEU A 617 31.51 28.56 67.35
C LEU A 617 30.46 27.47 67.14
N VAL A 618 30.58 26.36 67.88
CA VAL A 618 29.62 25.24 67.84
C VAL A 618 28.98 25.07 69.22
N ASN A 619 27.67 25.26 69.28
CA ASN A 619 26.86 24.91 70.45
C ASN A 619 26.06 23.64 70.16
N TRP A 620 26.03 22.71 71.12
CA TRP A 620 25.30 21.45 71.03
C TRP A 620 24.31 21.36 72.18
N ASN A 621 23.02 21.28 71.85
CA ASN A 621 21.96 21.09 72.83
C ASN A 621 21.54 19.60 72.85
N PRO A 622 22.02 18.78 73.80
CA PRO A 622 21.69 17.36 73.87
C PRO A 622 20.22 17.08 74.18
N LYS A 623 19.41 18.08 74.57
CA LYS A 623 17.98 17.92 74.84
C LYS A 623 17.11 18.10 73.59
N SER A 624 17.40 19.10 72.75
CA SER A 624 16.70 19.29 71.46
C SER A 624 17.36 18.54 70.29
N GLN A 625 18.54 17.95 70.51
CA GLN A 625 19.42 17.39 69.48
C GLN A 625 19.79 18.39 68.38
N GLU A 626 19.96 19.64 68.79
CA GLU A 626 20.21 20.79 67.93
C GLU A 626 21.68 21.20 67.97
N ILE A 627 22.24 21.48 66.80
CA ILE A 627 23.58 22.04 66.64
C ILE A 627 23.43 23.44 66.06
N ILE A 628 23.82 24.45 66.85
CA ILE A 628 23.86 25.84 66.43
C ILE A 628 25.33 26.16 66.10
N ILE A 629 25.57 26.54 64.85
CA ILE A 629 26.90 26.91 64.35
C ILE A 629 26.86 28.41 64.03
N ILE A 630 27.69 29.17 64.71
CA ILE A 630 27.80 30.62 64.51
C ILE A 630 29.20 30.89 63.96
N TYR A 631 29.26 31.20 62.66
CA TYR A 631 30.45 31.85 62.12
C TYR A 631 30.26 33.38 62.23
N PRO A 632 31.08 34.06 63.04
CA PRO A 632 30.98 35.51 63.20
C PRO A 632 31.37 36.21 61.89
N ALA A 633 30.87 37.43 61.71
CA ALA A 633 31.47 38.35 60.73
C ALA A 633 32.89 38.75 61.20
N GLU A 634 33.81 38.88 60.25
CA GLU A 634 35.11 39.55 60.42
C GLU A 634 34.98 41.05 60.12
#